data_AF-A0A151SH91-F1
#
_entry.id   AF-A0A151SH91-F1
#
_cell.length_a   1.000
_cell.length_b   1.000
_cell.length_c   1.000
_cell.angle_alpha   90.00
_cell.angle_beta   90.00
_cell.angle_gamma   90.00
#
_symmetry.space_group_name_H-M   'P 1'
#
loop_
_entity.id
_entity.type
_entity.pdbx_description
1 polymer ?
#
loop_
_entity_poly.entity_id
_entity_poly.type
_entity_poly.pdbx_seq_one_letter_code
_entity_poly.pdbx_strand_id
1 'polypeptide(L)'
;MGNCFSIARDIKSCQKQGIKVMLSIGGASFSYSLTSNDDAKNVSYYLWHNFLGGNSSSRPLGDAILDGIDFAIGGSPSTQHWEDLAHHLKSHSTRRKKVYLSAAPQCLFPDSTLDIALQTGLFDYIWVQFYNNPICQYSKGNIDNLLNAWHQWTTSLKVGKIFLGLPASPTATVSGYVPIDLLTSEIIDVIRMSSNYGGVMLWSRYDDKKYGYSKMISENHICTQQRQIKCKRHNNGFIESLGYMATTCFIVSESESIGRLCCEVICRNNCSCNAYAPLNFVNNTGCQLWSKGARFIKGSTTHLQRVYFVKQKGGKAKPLKKPKSDKKDYDEIDMANIQKKKEEEKALKELKAKAQQKGSFGGSGLKKSGKK
;
A
#
# COMPACT_ATOMS: atom_id res chain seq x y z
N MET A 1 1.70 -38.48 5.66
CA MET A 1 1.82 -37.01 5.75
C MET A 1 2.41 -36.50 4.45
N GLY A 2 1.73 -35.58 3.77
CA GLY A 2 2.10 -35.13 2.41
C GLY A 2 3.39 -34.32 2.45
N ASN A 3 4.35 -34.68 1.60
CA ASN A 3 5.63 -33.98 1.51
C ASN A 3 5.45 -32.62 0.83
N CYS A 4 5.79 -31.54 1.53
CA CYS A 4 5.82 -30.17 1.00
C CYS A 4 7.10 -29.88 0.19
N PHE A 5 7.62 -30.86 -0.55
CA PHE A 5 8.90 -30.74 -1.26
C PHE A 5 8.94 -29.67 -2.34
N SER A 6 7.78 -29.27 -2.88
CA SER A 6 7.69 -28.16 -3.83
C SER A 6 8.23 -26.85 -3.23
N ILE A 7 8.04 -26.64 -1.93
CA ILE A 7 8.48 -25.43 -1.21
C ILE A 7 10.02 -25.34 -1.17
N ALA A 8 10.74 -26.47 -1.19
CA ALA A 8 12.20 -26.48 -1.17
C ALA A 8 12.79 -25.67 -2.34
N ARG A 9 12.18 -25.79 -3.53
CA ARG A 9 12.59 -25.06 -4.74
C ARG A 9 12.39 -23.57 -4.57
N ASP A 10 11.25 -23.16 -4.01
CA ASP A 10 10.90 -21.76 -3.83
C ASP A 10 11.78 -21.09 -2.76
N ILE A 11 12.09 -21.80 -1.66
CA ILE A 11 13.05 -21.34 -0.66
C ILE A 11 14.41 -21.04 -1.32
N LYS A 12 14.95 -21.99 -2.09
CA LYS A 12 16.22 -21.83 -2.80
C LYS A 12 16.16 -20.68 -3.82
N SER A 13 15.02 -20.48 -4.46
CA SER A 13 14.79 -19.36 -5.39
C SER A 13 14.85 -18.00 -4.68
N CYS A 14 14.22 -17.87 -3.51
CA CYS A 14 14.29 -16.68 -2.66
C CYS A 14 15.74 -16.42 -2.20
N GLN A 15 16.42 -17.45 -1.69
CA GLN A 15 17.80 -17.33 -1.20
C GLN A 15 18.79 -16.91 -2.28
N LYS A 16 18.63 -17.39 -3.53
CA LYS A 16 19.43 -16.95 -4.68
C LYS A 16 19.27 -15.46 -4.99
N GLN A 17 18.16 -14.86 -4.59
CA GLN A 17 17.88 -13.42 -4.72
C GLN A 17 18.29 -12.62 -3.47
N GLY A 18 18.96 -13.27 -2.50
CA GLY A 18 19.35 -12.63 -1.24
C GLY A 18 18.23 -12.47 -0.22
N ILE A 19 17.05 -13.06 -0.47
CA ILE A 19 15.93 -13.05 0.46
C ILE A 19 16.14 -14.15 1.50
N LYS A 20 16.15 -13.77 2.77
CA LYS A 20 16.22 -14.71 3.89
C LYS A 20 14.87 -15.37 4.12
N VAL A 21 14.88 -16.68 4.34
CA VAL A 21 13.67 -17.48 4.61
C VAL A 21 13.81 -18.15 5.97
N MET A 22 12.88 -17.85 6.87
CA MET A 22 12.84 -18.35 8.23
C MET A 22 11.65 -19.30 8.42
N LEU A 23 11.79 -20.27 9.34
CA LEU A 23 10.64 -21.01 9.86
C LEU A 23 10.12 -20.29 11.10
N SER A 24 8.85 -19.88 11.07
CA SER A 24 8.18 -19.34 12.25
C SER A 24 7.61 -20.47 13.10
N ILE A 25 8.00 -20.49 14.38
CA ILE A 25 7.46 -21.38 15.40
C ILE A 25 6.42 -20.62 16.24
N GLY A 26 5.37 -21.33 16.64
CA GLY A 26 4.28 -20.78 17.42
C GLY A 26 3.07 -20.40 16.56
N GLY A 27 2.68 -19.13 16.62
CA GLY A 27 1.46 -18.58 16.03
C GLY A 27 0.32 -18.44 17.05
N ALA A 28 -0.91 -18.28 16.58
CA ALA A 28 -2.09 -18.05 17.44
C ALA A 28 -2.62 -19.30 18.16
N SER A 29 -1.99 -20.47 17.97
CA SER A 29 -2.37 -21.70 18.68
C SER A 29 -1.92 -21.64 20.15
N PHE A 30 -2.65 -22.33 21.03
CA PHE A 30 -2.27 -22.52 22.44
C PHE A 30 -1.63 -23.89 22.72
N SER A 31 -1.29 -24.63 21.66
CA SER A 31 -0.88 -26.05 21.75
C SER A 31 0.64 -26.27 21.73
N TYR A 32 1.44 -25.22 21.86
CA TYR A 32 2.90 -25.33 21.90
C TYR A 32 3.43 -24.72 23.19
N SER A 33 4.43 -25.37 23.77
CA SER A 33 5.10 -24.92 24.98
C SER A 33 6.48 -25.57 25.05
N LEU A 34 7.31 -25.07 25.97
CA LEU A 34 8.52 -25.72 26.45
C LEU A 34 8.36 -25.96 27.95
N THR A 35 8.82 -27.11 28.40
CA THR A 35 8.67 -27.54 29.81
C THR A 35 9.97 -27.56 30.60
N SER A 36 11.12 -27.52 29.91
CA SER A 36 12.44 -27.51 30.53
C SER A 36 13.51 -27.05 29.55
N ASN A 37 14.71 -26.79 30.07
CA ASN A 37 15.90 -26.56 29.24
C ASN A 37 16.24 -27.77 28.35
N ASP A 38 16.06 -29.00 28.84
CA ASP A 38 16.29 -30.21 28.03
C ASP A 38 15.26 -30.34 26.89
N ASP A 39 14.01 -29.95 27.14
CA ASP A 39 12.97 -29.88 26.12
C ASP A 39 13.33 -28.83 25.04
N ALA A 40 13.77 -27.63 25.47
CA ALA A 40 14.28 -26.60 24.57
C ALA A 40 15.46 -27.09 23.71
N LYS A 41 16.39 -27.84 24.31
CA LYS A 41 17.51 -28.47 23.59
C LYS A 41 17.03 -29.52 22.58
N ASN A 42 16.07 -30.36 22.95
CA ASN A 42 15.48 -31.37 22.05
C ASN A 42 14.77 -30.72 20.86
N VAL A 43 14.01 -29.64 21.10
CA VAL A 43 13.38 -28.85 20.03
C VAL A 43 14.44 -28.21 19.13
N SER A 44 15.50 -27.62 19.70
CA SER A 44 16.63 -27.09 18.91
C SER A 44 17.25 -28.15 18.02
N TYR A 45 17.50 -29.35 18.56
CA TYR A 45 18.05 -30.47 17.81
C TYR A 45 17.12 -30.88 16.66
N TYR A 46 15.82 -30.99 16.92
CA TYR A 46 14.83 -31.30 15.90
C TYR A 46 14.83 -30.25 14.77
N LEU A 47 14.80 -28.96 15.12
CA LEU A 47 14.83 -27.85 14.16
C LEU A 47 16.12 -27.85 13.33
N TRP A 48 17.26 -28.10 13.98
CA TRP A 48 18.55 -28.20 13.33
C TRP A 48 18.58 -29.28 12.25
N HIS A 49 18.14 -30.48 12.58
CA HIS A 49 18.18 -31.64 11.70
C HIS A 49 17.12 -31.65 10.60
N ASN A 50 15.96 -31.02 10.83
CA ASN A 50 14.84 -31.08 9.88
C ASN A 50 14.69 -29.83 8.99
N PHE A 51 15.22 -28.67 9.41
CA PHE A 51 15.02 -27.40 8.70
C PHE A 51 16.30 -26.59 8.48
N LEU A 52 17.30 -26.75 9.35
CA LEU A 52 18.59 -26.07 9.24
C LEU A 52 19.67 -27.04 8.73
N GLY A 53 20.92 -26.87 9.18
CA GLY A 53 22.10 -27.49 8.58
C GLY A 53 22.38 -28.93 9.01
N GLY A 54 21.56 -29.53 9.88
CA GLY A 54 21.65 -30.94 10.20
C GLY A 54 21.05 -31.83 9.11
N ASN A 55 21.14 -33.14 9.32
CA ASN A 55 20.65 -34.16 8.37
C ASN A 55 19.46 -34.93 8.95
N SER A 56 18.46 -35.21 8.12
CA SER A 56 17.27 -36.03 8.44
C SER A 56 16.74 -36.63 7.14
N SER A 57 16.27 -37.88 7.19
CA SER A 57 15.68 -38.57 6.03
C SER A 57 14.25 -38.10 5.71
N SER A 58 13.61 -37.38 6.64
CA SER A 58 12.19 -36.99 6.56
C SER A 58 11.99 -35.49 6.78
N ARG A 59 12.81 -34.66 6.12
CA ARG A 59 12.72 -33.19 6.22
C ARG A 59 11.37 -32.68 5.68
N PRO A 60 10.54 -31.98 6.48
CA PRO A 60 9.19 -31.60 6.06
C PRO A 60 9.13 -30.67 4.83
N LEU A 61 10.11 -29.77 4.70
CA LEU A 61 10.24 -28.82 3.59
C LEU A 61 11.28 -29.27 2.56
N GLY A 62 11.63 -30.56 2.56
CA GLY A 62 12.66 -31.11 1.66
C GLY A 62 14.08 -30.72 2.03
N ASP A 63 14.94 -30.71 1.02
CA ASP A 63 16.38 -30.52 1.17
C ASP A 63 16.81 -29.04 1.26
N ALA A 64 15.86 -28.11 1.32
CA ALA A 64 16.17 -26.71 1.56
C ALA A 64 16.69 -26.51 2.98
N ILE A 65 17.67 -25.62 3.12
CA ILE A 65 18.22 -25.24 4.40
C ILE A 65 17.84 -23.79 4.66
N LEU A 66 16.99 -23.56 5.65
CA LEU A 66 16.52 -22.22 6.02
C LEU A 66 17.64 -21.36 6.59
N ASP A 67 17.40 -20.05 6.58
CA ASP A 67 18.33 -19.05 7.11
C ASP A 67 18.24 -18.94 8.64
N GLY A 68 17.08 -19.25 9.22
CA GLY A 68 16.85 -19.04 10.64
C GLY A 68 15.50 -19.51 11.16
N ILE A 69 15.29 -19.24 12.44
CA ILE A 69 14.05 -19.54 13.17
C ILE A 69 13.45 -18.25 13.69
N ASP A 70 12.14 -18.10 13.49
CA ASP A 70 11.35 -16.98 13.98
C ASP A 70 10.47 -17.40 15.17
N PHE A 71 10.52 -16.64 16.25
CA PHE A 71 9.79 -16.89 17.49
C PHE A 71 8.50 -16.06 17.51
N ALA A 72 7.38 -16.67 17.11
CA ALA A 72 6.05 -16.05 17.14
C ALA A 72 5.19 -16.66 18.28
N ILE A 73 5.64 -16.49 19.52
CA ILE A 73 5.20 -17.28 20.69
C ILE A 73 3.93 -16.70 21.37
N GLY A 74 3.17 -15.84 20.71
CA GLY A 74 2.06 -15.08 21.33
C GLY A 74 0.87 -15.91 21.85
N GLY A 75 0.82 -17.21 21.59
CA GLY A 75 -0.21 -18.13 22.07
C GLY A 75 0.28 -19.16 23.09
N SER A 76 1.57 -19.20 23.45
CA SER A 76 2.07 -20.21 24.39
C SER A 76 1.46 -20.03 25.80
N PRO A 77 1.04 -21.11 26.48
CA PRO A 77 0.67 -21.06 27.89
C PRO A 77 1.90 -20.95 28.82
N SER A 78 3.11 -21.22 28.30
CA SER A 78 4.37 -21.10 29.04
C SER A 78 5.19 -19.90 28.56
N THR A 79 5.71 -19.13 29.50
CA THR A 79 6.62 -18.00 29.26
C THR A 79 8.09 -18.33 29.50
N GLN A 80 8.41 -19.59 29.81
CA GLN A 80 9.76 -20.03 30.21
C GLN A 80 10.48 -20.80 29.09
N HIS A 81 11.82 -20.84 29.16
CA HIS A 81 12.71 -21.65 28.31
C HIS A 81 12.86 -21.20 26.85
N TRP A 82 12.28 -20.07 26.47
CA TRP A 82 12.46 -19.52 25.11
C TRP A 82 13.88 -18.97 24.91
N GLU A 83 14.49 -18.47 25.97
CA GLU A 83 15.90 -18.09 26.06
C GLU A 83 16.83 -19.30 25.92
N ASP A 84 16.49 -20.42 26.56
CA ASP A 84 17.22 -21.68 26.45
C ASP A 84 17.20 -22.16 24.99
N LEU A 85 16.03 -22.15 24.35
CA LEU A 85 15.90 -22.51 22.94
C LEU A 85 16.73 -21.58 22.03
N ALA A 86 16.72 -20.27 22.30
CA ALA A 86 17.53 -19.31 21.56
C ALA A 86 19.04 -19.59 21.68
N HIS A 87 19.53 -19.89 22.89
CA HIS A 87 20.93 -20.28 23.12
C HIS A 87 21.30 -21.55 22.36
N HIS A 88 20.48 -22.60 22.45
CA HIS A 88 20.73 -23.86 21.75
C HIS A 88 20.73 -23.68 20.23
N LEU A 89 19.76 -22.95 19.67
CA LEU A 89 19.72 -22.67 18.24
C LEU A 89 20.95 -21.87 17.78
N LYS A 90 21.37 -20.86 18.56
CA LYS A 90 22.54 -20.05 18.21
C LYS A 90 23.83 -20.86 18.24
N SER A 91 23.94 -21.84 19.14
CA SER A 91 25.11 -22.72 19.27
C SER A 91 25.40 -23.54 18.01
N HIS A 92 24.40 -23.78 17.16
CA HIS A 92 24.58 -24.44 15.86
C HIS A 92 25.22 -23.54 14.79
N SER A 93 25.41 -22.26 15.05
CA SER A 93 26.06 -21.35 14.12
C SER A 93 27.53 -21.74 13.91
N THR A 94 27.97 -21.74 12.65
CA THR A 94 29.36 -21.97 12.27
C THR A 94 29.94 -20.73 11.59
N ARG A 95 31.26 -20.69 11.43
CA ARG A 95 31.93 -19.61 10.66
C ARG A 95 31.42 -19.48 9.23
N ARG A 96 30.90 -20.57 8.64
CA ARG A 96 30.39 -20.60 7.26
C ARG A 96 28.89 -20.36 7.16
N LYS A 97 28.14 -20.69 8.22
CA LYS A 97 26.67 -20.59 8.21
C LYS A 97 26.16 -20.16 9.58
N LYS A 98 25.66 -18.93 9.63
CA LYS A 98 24.99 -18.34 10.79
C LYS A 98 23.53 -18.82 10.84
N VAL A 99 23.04 -19.14 12.04
CA VAL A 99 21.61 -19.31 12.30
C VAL A 99 21.05 -17.94 12.71
N TYR A 100 20.19 -17.38 11.86
CA TYR A 100 19.47 -16.16 12.18
C TYR A 100 18.35 -16.46 13.16
N LEU A 101 18.17 -15.58 14.15
CA LEU A 101 17.04 -15.65 15.06
C LEU A 101 16.21 -14.38 14.91
N SER A 102 14.90 -14.54 14.77
CA SER A 102 13.95 -13.43 14.83
C SER A 102 12.85 -13.67 15.84
N ALA A 103 12.16 -12.60 16.23
CA ALA A 103 11.06 -12.66 17.19
C ALA A 103 9.92 -11.73 16.80
N ALA A 104 8.70 -12.17 17.09
CA ALA A 104 7.45 -11.43 16.92
C ALA A 104 6.77 -11.15 18.28
N PRO A 105 7.35 -10.34 19.18
CA PRO A 105 6.68 -9.96 20.41
C PRO A 105 5.42 -9.10 20.14
N GLN A 106 4.49 -9.07 21.09
CA GLN A 106 3.42 -8.07 21.13
C GLN A 106 4.00 -6.68 21.40
N CYS A 107 3.25 -5.62 21.08
CA CYS A 107 3.77 -4.25 21.21
C CYS A 107 3.92 -3.75 22.66
N LEU A 108 3.29 -4.40 23.64
CA LEU A 108 3.44 -4.00 25.04
C LEU A 108 4.84 -4.38 25.51
N PHE A 109 5.57 -3.42 26.08
CA PHE A 109 6.93 -3.63 26.57
C PHE A 109 6.95 -3.63 28.12
N PRO A 110 7.65 -4.57 28.77
CA PRO A 110 8.28 -5.75 28.18
C PRO A 110 7.23 -6.76 27.66
N ASP A 111 7.60 -7.57 26.67
CA ASP A 111 6.73 -8.65 26.19
C ASP A 111 6.64 -9.76 27.24
N SER A 112 5.43 -10.18 27.60
CA SER A 112 5.21 -11.13 28.70
C SER A 112 5.83 -12.52 28.48
N THR A 113 6.17 -12.87 27.25
CA THR A 113 6.61 -14.22 26.86
C THR A 113 8.05 -14.25 26.35
N LEU A 114 8.45 -13.23 25.59
CA LEU A 114 9.73 -13.20 24.89
C LEU A 114 10.75 -12.26 25.53
N ASP A 115 10.40 -11.47 26.55
CA ASP A 115 11.33 -10.49 27.13
C ASP A 115 12.65 -11.13 27.62
N ILE A 116 12.59 -12.23 28.36
CA ILE A 116 13.80 -12.94 28.85
C ILE A 116 14.66 -13.40 27.66
N ALA A 117 14.04 -13.98 26.63
CA ALA A 117 14.74 -14.40 25.42
C ALA A 117 15.37 -13.21 24.67
N LEU A 118 14.67 -12.09 24.56
CA LEU A 118 15.17 -10.88 23.89
C LEU A 118 16.34 -10.24 24.63
N GLN A 119 16.33 -10.26 25.97
CA GLN A 119 17.42 -9.74 26.80
C GLN A 119 18.75 -10.48 26.61
N THR A 120 18.74 -11.70 26.06
CA THR A 120 19.98 -12.44 25.71
C THR A 120 20.81 -11.73 24.62
N GLY A 121 20.19 -10.85 23.82
CA GLY A 121 20.85 -10.17 22.71
C GLY A 121 21.18 -11.07 21.51
N LEU A 122 20.61 -12.27 21.44
CA LEU A 122 20.89 -13.26 20.38
C LEU A 122 20.05 -13.07 19.10
N PHE A 123 18.98 -12.27 19.19
CA PHE A 123 18.02 -12.02 18.12
C PHE A 123 18.54 -10.98 17.13
N ASP A 124 18.52 -11.32 15.85
CA ASP A 124 18.98 -10.49 14.75
C ASP A 124 17.90 -9.50 14.28
N TYR A 125 16.64 -9.95 14.28
CA TYR A 125 15.49 -9.19 13.78
C TYR A 125 14.32 -9.29 14.77
N ILE A 126 13.70 -8.17 15.11
CA ILE A 126 12.54 -8.11 16.00
C ILE A 126 11.41 -7.39 15.28
N TRP A 127 10.34 -8.10 14.90
CA TRP A 127 9.15 -7.50 14.29
C TRP A 127 8.01 -7.42 15.30
N VAL A 128 8.04 -6.34 16.07
CA VAL A 128 7.05 -6.07 17.12
C VAL A 128 5.65 -5.90 16.51
N GLN A 129 4.66 -6.60 17.05
CA GLN A 129 3.29 -6.63 16.54
C GLN A 129 2.48 -5.44 17.09
N PHE A 130 2.36 -4.35 16.31
CA PHE A 130 1.62 -3.14 16.69
C PHE A 130 0.12 -3.23 16.32
N TYR A 131 -0.51 -4.33 16.70
CA TYR A 131 -1.91 -4.62 16.44
C TYR A 131 -2.50 -5.56 17.49
N ASN A 132 -3.83 -5.65 17.54
CA ASN A 132 -4.59 -6.40 18.57
C ASN A 132 -4.28 -5.99 20.03
N ASN A 133 -3.73 -4.80 20.26
CA ASN A 133 -3.37 -4.33 21.58
C ASN A 133 -3.58 -2.80 21.71
N PRO A 134 -4.73 -2.33 22.22
CA PRO A 134 -5.11 -0.91 22.23
C PRO A 134 -4.11 0.04 22.92
N ILE A 135 -3.32 -0.48 23.85
CA ILE A 135 -2.36 0.30 24.65
C ILE A 135 -1.19 0.79 23.78
N CYS A 136 -0.80 0.02 22.76
CA CYS A 136 0.41 0.26 21.99
C CYS A 136 0.21 0.22 20.47
N GLN A 137 -1.01 0.00 19.97
CA GLN A 137 -1.32 0.06 18.53
C GLN A 137 -1.82 1.45 18.11
N TYR A 138 -1.96 1.63 16.79
CA TYR A 138 -2.70 2.77 16.24
C TYR A 138 -4.20 2.66 16.51
N SER A 139 -4.80 3.79 16.90
CA SER A 139 -6.25 3.98 16.96
C SER A 139 -6.64 5.24 16.20
N LYS A 140 -7.85 5.29 15.63
CA LYS A 140 -8.30 6.42 14.81
C LYS A 140 -8.13 7.76 15.57
N GLY A 141 -7.30 8.64 15.04
CA GLY A 141 -7.00 9.95 15.63
C GLY A 141 -5.94 9.95 16.74
N ASN A 142 -5.30 8.82 17.02
CA ASN A 142 -4.22 8.70 18.00
C ASN A 142 -3.09 7.80 17.47
N ILE A 143 -1.97 8.42 17.12
CA ILE A 143 -0.72 7.75 16.73
C ILE A 143 0.27 7.63 17.91
N ASP A 144 0.03 8.35 19.01
CA ASP A 144 0.98 8.49 20.12
C ASP A 144 1.21 7.17 20.83
N ASN A 145 0.18 6.33 21.02
CA ASN A 145 0.33 5.01 21.64
C ASN A 145 1.35 4.14 20.88
N LEU A 146 1.26 4.13 19.55
CA LEU A 146 2.17 3.40 18.67
C LEU A 146 3.57 4.00 18.72
N LEU A 147 3.71 5.33 18.59
CA LEU A 147 5.01 6.00 18.57
C LEU A 147 5.73 5.91 19.92
N ASN A 148 5.02 6.01 21.03
CA ASN A 148 5.56 5.85 22.38
C ASN A 148 6.07 4.42 22.61
N ALA A 149 5.28 3.41 22.22
CA ALA A 149 5.71 2.02 22.29
C ALA A 149 6.91 1.76 21.35
N TRP A 150 6.90 2.30 20.13
CA TRP A 150 8.04 2.22 19.20
C TRP A 150 9.31 2.81 19.81
N HIS A 151 9.22 3.99 20.43
CA HIS A 151 10.35 4.62 21.11
C HIS A 151 10.85 3.71 22.24
N GLN A 152 9.96 3.21 23.10
CA GLN A 152 10.32 2.31 24.20
C GLN A 152 11.06 1.06 23.71
N TRP A 153 10.56 0.39 22.66
CA TRP A 153 11.22 -0.77 22.06
C TRP A 153 12.61 -0.43 21.50
N THR A 154 12.70 0.67 20.74
CA THR A 154 13.95 1.06 20.07
C THR A 154 15.03 1.56 21.01
N THR A 155 14.68 2.12 22.17
CA THR A 155 15.65 2.54 23.18
C THR A 155 16.04 1.43 24.17
N SER A 156 15.21 0.40 24.34
CA SER A 156 15.44 -0.63 25.37
C SER A 156 16.29 -1.81 24.87
N LEU A 157 16.26 -2.12 23.57
CA LEU A 157 17.04 -3.22 23.00
C LEU A 157 18.41 -2.77 22.52
N LYS A 158 19.46 -3.46 22.98
CA LYS A 158 20.87 -3.13 22.70
C LYS A 158 21.37 -3.63 21.34
N VAL A 159 20.76 -4.69 20.82
CA VAL A 159 21.20 -5.41 19.61
C VAL A 159 19.99 -5.81 18.78
N GLY A 160 20.21 -5.99 17.48
CA GLY A 160 19.18 -6.39 16.52
C GLY A 160 18.54 -5.20 15.80
N LYS A 161 17.83 -5.51 14.72
CA LYS A 161 17.04 -4.55 13.95
C LYS A 161 15.56 -4.69 14.30
N ILE A 162 14.90 -3.58 14.57
CA ILE A 162 13.48 -3.53 14.94
C ILE A 162 12.64 -3.15 13.73
N PHE A 163 11.56 -3.88 13.52
CA PHE A 163 10.62 -3.72 12.42
C PHE A 163 9.24 -3.39 12.99
N LEU A 164 8.54 -2.48 12.32
CA LEU A 164 7.16 -2.14 12.63
C LEU A 164 6.23 -3.22 12.06
N GLY A 165 5.68 -4.10 12.90
CA GLY A 165 4.74 -5.15 12.49
C GLY A 165 3.31 -4.62 12.40
N LEU A 166 2.71 -4.70 11.20
CA LEU A 166 1.38 -4.17 10.90
C LEU A 166 0.48 -5.20 10.20
N PRO A 167 -0.85 -5.08 10.35
CA PRO A 167 -1.80 -5.78 9.49
C PRO A 167 -1.75 -5.21 8.07
N ALA A 168 -1.73 -6.07 7.06
CA ALA A 168 -1.72 -5.66 5.65
C ALA A 168 -3.10 -5.26 5.10
N SER A 169 -4.16 -5.41 5.90
CA SER A 169 -5.52 -4.98 5.55
C SER A 169 -6.34 -4.64 6.80
N PRO A 170 -7.45 -3.88 6.67
CA PRO A 170 -8.38 -3.63 7.78
C PRO A 170 -9.01 -4.88 8.39
N THR A 171 -8.98 -6.01 7.68
CA THR A 171 -9.61 -7.27 8.08
C THR A 171 -8.60 -8.36 8.45
N ALA A 172 -7.30 -8.09 8.35
CA ALA A 172 -6.25 -9.08 8.63
C ALA A 172 -6.13 -9.40 10.13
N THR A 173 -6.57 -8.47 10.99
CA THR A 173 -6.54 -8.57 12.45
C THR A 173 -7.80 -7.93 13.04
N VAL A 174 -7.98 -8.05 14.37
CA VAL A 174 -9.14 -7.46 15.07
C VAL A 174 -9.01 -5.93 15.16
N SER A 175 -7.79 -5.42 15.34
CA SER A 175 -7.54 -3.98 15.42
C SER A 175 -6.08 -3.64 15.10
N GLY A 176 -5.74 -2.34 15.03
CA GLY A 176 -4.39 -1.84 14.79
C GLY A 176 -3.99 -1.64 13.33
N TYR A 177 -4.93 -1.78 12.37
CA TYR A 177 -4.65 -1.43 10.97
C TYR A 177 -4.36 0.06 10.82
N VAL A 178 -3.20 0.39 10.26
CA VAL A 178 -2.77 1.76 9.96
C VAL A 178 -3.10 2.07 8.49
N PRO A 179 -3.91 3.09 8.19
CA PRO A 179 -4.11 3.56 6.82
C PRO A 179 -2.79 3.97 6.16
N ILE A 180 -2.64 3.66 4.87
CA ILE A 180 -1.36 3.82 4.17
C ILE A 180 -0.93 5.28 4.03
N ASP A 181 -1.89 6.19 3.85
CA ASP A 181 -1.68 7.64 3.83
C ASP A 181 -1.11 8.10 5.17
N LEU A 182 -1.73 7.70 6.28
CA LEU A 182 -1.24 8.00 7.62
C LEU A 182 0.15 7.41 7.90
N LEU A 183 0.36 6.14 7.54
CA LEU A 183 1.66 5.49 7.71
C LEU A 183 2.76 6.29 7.02
N THR A 184 2.50 6.74 5.79
CA THR A 184 3.51 7.39 4.95
C THR A 184 3.68 8.88 5.23
N SER A 185 2.65 9.57 5.74
CA SER A 185 2.73 11.00 6.07
C SER A 185 3.19 11.31 7.48
N GLU A 186 2.91 10.44 8.46
CA GLU A 186 3.08 10.78 9.88
C GLU A 186 3.95 9.78 10.65
N ILE A 187 3.93 8.49 10.31
CA ILE A 187 4.60 7.45 11.12
C ILE A 187 5.98 7.08 10.56
N ILE A 188 6.09 6.88 9.25
CA ILE A 188 7.29 6.26 8.65
C ILE A 188 8.55 7.11 8.84
N ASP A 189 8.42 8.44 8.78
CA ASP A 189 9.55 9.35 8.93
C ASP A 189 10.04 9.41 10.38
N VAL A 190 9.14 9.27 11.36
CA VAL A 190 9.48 9.24 12.79
C VAL A 190 10.20 7.94 13.12
N ILE A 191 9.66 6.78 12.73
CA ILE A 191 10.25 5.48 13.09
C ILE A 191 11.63 5.26 12.44
N ARG A 192 11.86 5.85 11.26
CA ARG A 192 13.15 5.79 10.54
C ARG A 192 14.28 6.53 11.24
N MET A 193 13.96 7.41 12.20
CA MET A 193 14.97 8.12 12.99
C MET A 193 15.67 7.20 14.01
N SER A 194 15.06 6.07 14.38
CA SER A 194 15.67 5.09 15.27
C SER A 194 16.84 4.37 14.58
N SER A 195 18.02 4.36 15.20
CA SER A 195 19.25 3.78 14.62
C SER A 195 19.17 2.27 14.34
N ASN A 196 18.34 1.57 15.10
CA ASN A 196 18.05 0.15 14.96
C ASN A 196 16.80 -0.12 14.09
N TYR A 197 16.22 0.88 13.41
CA TYR A 197 15.16 0.64 12.42
C TYR A 197 15.63 -0.35 11.34
N GLY A 198 14.83 -1.39 11.13
CA GLY A 198 15.05 -2.47 10.17
C GLY A 198 14.06 -2.47 9.01
N GLY A 199 12.84 -1.97 9.20
CA GLY A 199 11.80 -1.98 8.18
C GLY A 199 10.39 -2.13 8.73
N VAL A 200 9.51 -2.72 7.92
CA VAL A 200 8.11 -3.03 8.25
C VAL A 200 7.89 -4.53 8.07
N MET A 201 7.13 -5.16 8.95
CA MET A 201 6.62 -6.53 8.81
C MET A 201 5.12 -6.47 8.54
N LEU A 202 4.61 -7.31 7.65
CA LEU A 202 3.21 -7.32 7.26
C LEU A 202 2.55 -8.67 7.53
N TRP A 203 1.50 -8.64 8.34
CA TRP A 203 0.60 -9.76 8.55
C TRP A 203 -0.65 -9.61 7.65
N SER A 204 -0.86 -10.39 6.60
CA SER A 204 -0.01 -11.46 6.06
C SER A 204 0.15 -11.31 4.54
N ARG A 205 0.90 -12.22 3.90
CA ARG A 205 1.05 -12.22 2.43
C ARG A 205 -0.29 -12.32 1.68
N TYR A 206 -1.27 -13.04 2.23
CA TYR A 206 -2.59 -13.18 1.61
C TYR A 206 -3.29 -11.83 1.48
N ASP A 207 -3.39 -11.10 2.60
CA ASP A 207 -3.95 -9.75 2.65
C ASP A 207 -3.14 -8.76 1.83
N ASP A 208 -1.81 -8.80 1.94
CA ASP A 208 -0.94 -7.92 1.17
C ASP A 208 -1.12 -8.10 -0.35
N LYS A 209 -1.28 -9.34 -0.83
CA LYS A 209 -1.55 -9.62 -2.25
C LYS A 209 -2.91 -9.03 -2.69
N LYS A 210 -3.90 -9.02 -1.81
CA LYS A 210 -5.26 -8.54 -2.11
C LYS A 210 -5.38 -7.02 -2.04
N TYR A 211 -4.72 -6.39 -1.07
CA TYR A 211 -4.86 -4.96 -0.78
C TYR A 211 -3.66 -4.12 -1.24
N GLY A 212 -2.55 -4.75 -1.63
CA GLY A 212 -1.37 -4.06 -2.19
C GLY A 212 -0.62 -3.19 -1.18
N TYR A 213 -0.70 -3.50 0.12
CA TYR A 213 -0.17 -2.64 1.18
C TYR A 213 1.35 -2.41 1.05
N SER A 214 2.13 -3.47 0.83
CA SER A 214 3.58 -3.40 0.61
C SER A 214 3.94 -2.59 -0.65
N LYS A 215 3.19 -2.80 -1.73
CA LYS A 215 3.33 -2.06 -2.99
C LYS A 215 3.17 -0.57 -2.72
N MET A 216 2.11 -0.18 -2.02
CA MET A 216 1.87 1.22 -1.67
C MET A 216 2.94 1.80 -0.72
N ILE A 217 3.46 1.04 0.25
CA ILE A 217 4.61 1.51 1.07
C ILE A 217 5.83 1.79 0.18
N SER A 218 6.17 0.84 -0.70
CA SER A 218 7.36 0.93 -1.55
C SER A 218 7.28 2.06 -2.58
N GLU A 219 6.08 2.32 -3.11
CA GLU A 219 5.86 3.33 -4.14
C GLU A 219 5.59 4.72 -3.55
N ASN A 220 5.07 4.81 -2.32
CA ASN A 220 5.01 6.09 -1.59
C ASN A 220 6.41 6.63 -1.21
N HIS A 221 7.47 5.85 -1.42
CA HIS A 221 8.83 6.38 -1.39
C HIS A 221 9.07 7.46 -2.45
N ILE A 222 8.34 7.42 -3.58
CA ILE A 222 8.33 8.44 -4.64
C ILE A 222 7.69 9.74 -4.14
N CYS A 223 6.74 9.65 -3.22
CA CYS A 223 6.02 10.78 -2.64
C CYS A 223 6.72 11.33 -1.37
N THR A 224 7.70 10.62 -0.81
CA THR A 224 8.40 11.01 0.45
C THR A 224 9.85 11.42 0.21
N GLN A 225 10.51 10.99 -0.87
CA GLN A 225 11.82 11.53 -1.26
C GLN A 225 11.69 12.89 -1.97
N GLN A 226 11.89 13.98 -1.22
CA GLN A 226 13.15 14.71 -1.20
C GLN A 226 13.03 15.95 -0.31
N ARG A 227 13.80 15.96 0.79
CA ARG A 227 14.37 17.19 1.31
C ARG A 227 14.99 17.94 0.12
N GLN A 228 14.36 19.01 -0.35
CA GLN A 228 14.98 20.33 -0.56
C GLN A 228 14.33 21.25 -1.60
N ILE A 229 13.41 20.79 -2.47
CA ILE A 229 12.86 21.70 -3.50
C ILE A 229 11.48 22.25 -3.11
N LYS A 230 11.45 23.20 -2.16
CA LYS A 230 10.26 24.04 -1.97
C LYS A 230 10.18 25.06 -3.11
N CYS A 231 9.50 24.71 -4.19
CA CYS A 231 9.21 25.65 -5.27
C CYS A 231 8.33 26.78 -4.75
N LYS A 232 8.87 28.01 -4.63
CA LYS A 232 8.13 29.20 -4.12
C LYS A 232 6.77 29.40 -4.78
N ARG A 233 6.62 28.97 -6.04
CA ARG A 233 5.38 29.07 -6.83
C ARG A 233 4.25 28.15 -6.34
N HIS A 234 4.56 27.06 -5.65
CA HIS A 234 3.60 26.06 -5.17
C HIS A 234 3.09 26.38 -3.74
N ASN A 235 3.65 27.40 -3.08
CA ASN A 235 3.29 27.78 -1.71
C ASN A 235 1.82 28.17 -1.55
N ASN A 236 1.18 28.65 -2.62
CA ASN A 236 -0.22 29.06 -2.59
C ASN A 236 -1.19 27.89 -2.82
N GLY A 237 -0.68 26.67 -2.98
CA GLY A 237 -1.48 25.48 -3.23
C GLY A 237 -1.98 25.36 -4.67
N PHE A 238 -3.02 24.53 -4.84
CA PHE A 238 -3.59 24.18 -6.14
C PHE A 238 -5.07 24.54 -6.20
N ILE A 239 -5.55 24.87 -7.41
CA ILE A 239 -6.96 25.13 -7.71
C ILE A 239 -7.46 24.01 -8.60
N GLU A 240 -8.56 23.39 -8.19
CA GLU A 240 -9.26 22.39 -8.99
C GLU A 240 -10.02 23.03 -10.15
N SER A 241 -9.97 22.40 -11.31
CA SER A 241 -10.75 22.76 -12.49
C SER A 241 -11.20 21.52 -13.23
N LEU A 242 -12.45 21.54 -13.71
CA LEU A 242 -13.06 20.46 -14.48
C LEU A 242 -12.92 20.73 -15.98
N GLY A 243 -12.31 19.79 -16.70
CA GLY A 243 -12.05 19.94 -18.12
C GLY A 243 -11.10 18.90 -18.64
N TYR A 244 -10.39 19.23 -19.72
CA TYR A 244 -9.33 18.38 -20.27
C TYR A 244 -8.15 19.22 -20.74
N MET A 245 -6.96 18.62 -20.73
CA MET A 245 -5.73 19.25 -21.19
C MET A 245 -5.50 18.86 -22.65
N ALA A 246 -5.42 19.85 -23.54
CA ALA A 246 -5.24 19.64 -24.99
C ALA A 246 -3.78 19.40 -25.41
N THR A 247 -2.85 19.42 -24.47
CA THR A 247 -1.41 19.27 -24.70
C THR A 247 -0.88 17.99 -24.06
N THR A 248 0.19 17.44 -24.64
CA THR A 248 0.88 16.24 -24.14
C THR A 248 1.27 16.39 -22.67
N CYS A 249 0.92 15.39 -21.87
CA CYS A 249 1.27 15.28 -20.46
C CYS A 249 2.58 14.51 -20.28
N PHE A 250 3.16 14.62 -19.09
CA PHE A 250 4.18 13.69 -18.61
C PHE A 250 3.48 12.67 -17.71
N ILE A 251 3.44 11.41 -18.14
CA ILE A 251 2.96 10.30 -17.30
C ILE A 251 4.06 10.01 -16.29
N VAL A 252 3.78 10.28 -15.01
CA VAL A 252 4.73 10.05 -13.91
C VAL A 252 4.61 8.62 -13.40
N SER A 253 3.39 8.10 -13.36
CA SER A 253 3.13 6.73 -12.95
C SER A 253 1.76 6.28 -13.42
N GLU A 254 1.68 5.13 -14.06
CA GLU A 254 0.42 4.49 -14.44
C GLU A 254 -0.20 3.68 -13.30
N SER A 255 0.44 3.64 -12.13
CA SER A 255 0.05 2.71 -11.08
C SER A 255 -1.23 3.13 -10.37
N GLU A 256 -2.13 2.16 -10.19
CA GLU A 256 -3.38 2.34 -9.44
C GLU A 256 -3.18 2.65 -7.93
N SER A 257 -1.96 2.51 -7.44
CA SER A 257 -1.58 2.83 -6.06
C SER A 257 -1.23 4.31 -5.85
N ILE A 258 -0.91 5.06 -6.91
CA ILE A 258 -0.60 6.49 -6.80
C ILE A 258 -1.92 7.25 -6.75
N GLY A 259 -2.34 7.59 -5.54
CA GLY A 259 -3.50 8.45 -5.32
C GLY A 259 -3.23 9.93 -5.62
N ARG A 260 -4.30 10.71 -5.76
CA ARG A 260 -4.27 12.16 -6.00
C ARG A 260 -3.29 12.92 -5.09
N LEU A 261 -3.23 12.60 -3.79
CA LEU A 261 -2.36 13.28 -2.84
C LEU A 261 -0.88 13.12 -3.17
N CYS A 262 -0.47 11.92 -3.63
CA CYS A 262 0.90 11.72 -4.08
C CYS A 262 1.20 12.51 -5.35
N CYS A 263 0.26 12.60 -6.30
CA CYS A 263 0.43 13.49 -7.47
C CYS A 263 0.66 14.94 -7.09
N GLU A 264 -0.05 15.41 -6.06
CA GLU A 264 0.17 16.76 -5.54
C GLU A 264 1.60 16.90 -5.03
N VAL A 265 2.09 15.95 -4.24
CA VAL A 265 3.44 16.00 -3.68
C VAL A 265 4.50 15.94 -4.79
N ILE A 266 4.34 15.04 -5.76
CA ILE A 266 5.21 14.95 -6.94
C ILE A 266 5.25 16.30 -7.67
N CYS A 267 4.07 16.90 -7.93
CA CYS A 267 3.99 18.21 -8.57
C CYS A 267 4.63 19.32 -7.72
N ARG A 268 4.44 19.30 -6.40
CA ARG A 268 5.05 20.27 -5.47
C ARG A 268 6.57 20.26 -5.54
N ASN A 269 7.16 19.08 -5.70
CA ASN A 269 8.61 18.87 -5.76
C ASN A 269 9.22 19.10 -7.14
N ASN A 270 8.40 19.23 -8.20
CA ASN A 270 8.84 19.51 -9.55
C ASN A 270 8.51 20.96 -9.93
N CYS A 271 9.46 21.89 -9.88
CA CYS A 271 9.20 23.33 -10.15
C CYS A 271 8.74 23.64 -11.58
N SER A 272 8.89 22.69 -12.50
CA SER A 272 8.34 22.79 -13.86
C SER A 272 6.87 22.40 -13.93
N CYS A 273 6.32 21.77 -12.88
CA CYS A 273 4.91 21.44 -12.77
C CYS A 273 4.05 22.71 -12.71
N ASN A 274 2.98 22.72 -13.49
CA ASN A 274 1.97 23.78 -13.52
C ASN A 274 0.57 23.21 -13.25
N ALA A 275 0.35 21.94 -13.62
CA ALA A 275 -0.87 21.21 -13.27
C ALA A 275 -0.58 19.72 -13.09
N TYR A 276 -1.46 19.04 -12.35
CA TYR A 276 -1.46 17.59 -12.23
C TYR A 276 -2.90 17.03 -12.27
N ALA A 277 -3.03 15.75 -12.59
CA ALA A 277 -4.28 15.01 -12.48
C ALA A 277 -4.01 13.51 -12.30
N PRO A 278 -4.97 12.76 -11.73
CA PRO A 278 -4.98 11.32 -11.86
C PRO A 278 -5.03 10.88 -13.33
N LEU A 279 -4.45 9.73 -13.65
CA LEU A 279 -4.63 9.12 -14.97
C LEU A 279 -6.01 8.48 -15.09
N ASN A 280 -6.42 7.75 -14.06
CA ASN A 280 -7.74 7.19 -13.92
C ASN A 280 -8.59 8.09 -13.02
N PHE A 281 -9.52 8.82 -13.62
CA PHE A 281 -10.40 9.76 -12.92
C PHE A 281 -11.57 9.08 -12.19
N VAL A 282 -11.80 7.78 -12.41
CA VAL A 282 -12.86 7.01 -11.76
C VAL A 282 -12.44 6.61 -10.35
N ASN A 283 -11.25 6.00 -10.23
CA ASN A 283 -10.70 5.58 -8.94
C ASN A 283 -9.67 6.58 -8.36
N ASN A 284 -9.38 7.69 -9.05
CA ASN A 284 -8.38 8.71 -8.69
C ASN A 284 -6.96 8.17 -8.54
N THR A 285 -6.55 7.31 -9.47
CA THR A 285 -5.26 6.64 -9.44
C THR A 285 -4.38 6.93 -10.65
N GLY A 286 -3.09 6.62 -10.55
CA GLY A 286 -2.08 7.01 -11.51
C GLY A 286 -1.83 8.53 -11.48
N CYS A 287 -0.80 8.97 -12.19
CA CYS A 287 -0.33 10.33 -12.11
C CYS A 287 0.21 10.88 -13.42
N GLN A 288 -0.30 12.06 -13.79
CA GLN A 288 0.22 12.84 -14.90
C GLN A 288 0.38 14.31 -14.50
N LEU A 289 1.40 14.93 -15.09
CA LEU A 289 1.77 16.33 -14.87
C LEU A 289 1.80 17.10 -16.18
N TRP A 290 1.62 18.42 -16.07
CA TRP A 290 1.80 19.36 -17.18
C TRP A 290 2.70 20.52 -16.78
N SER A 291 3.52 20.96 -17.74
CA SER A 291 4.37 22.14 -17.61
C SER A 291 3.69 23.43 -18.08
N LYS A 292 4.41 24.55 -17.99
CA LYS A 292 3.93 25.86 -18.49
C LYS A 292 3.69 25.80 -20.01
N GLY A 293 2.58 26.40 -20.46
CA GLY A 293 2.18 26.43 -21.88
C GLY A 293 1.08 25.41 -22.23
N ALA A 294 0.73 24.53 -21.29
CA ALA A 294 -0.36 23.59 -21.48
C ALA A 294 -1.71 24.29 -21.63
N ARG A 295 -2.50 23.88 -22.64
CA ARG A 295 -3.80 24.48 -22.95
C ARG A 295 -4.91 23.69 -22.28
N PHE A 296 -5.55 24.31 -21.29
CA PHE A 296 -6.73 23.77 -20.63
C PHE A 296 -8.01 24.18 -21.34
N ILE A 297 -8.90 23.22 -21.56
CA ILE A 297 -10.24 23.49 -22.10
C ILE A 297 -11.25 23.13 -21.01
N LYS A 298 -11.92 24.16 -20.49
CA LYS A 298 -12.97 24.02 -19.49
C LYS A 298 -14.17 23.34 -20.13
N GLY A 299 -14.66 22.26 -19.53
CA GLY A 299 -15.90 21.62 -19.97
C GLY A 299 -17.05 21.92 -19.01
N SER A 300 -18.29 21.68 -19.46
CA SER A 300 -19.51 21.95 -18.70
C SER A 300 -20.35 20.69 -18.37
N THR A 301 -19.79 19.49 -18.54
CA THR A 301 -20.51 18.21 -18.42
C THR A 301 -19.95 17.32 -17.30
N THR A 302 -20.70 16.29 -16.91
CA THR A 302 -20.47 15.44 -15.73
C THR A 302 -19.34 14.40 -15.87
N HIS A 303 -18.72 14.26 -17.04
CA HIS A 303 -17.69 13.24 -17.34
C HIS A 303 -16.31 13.86 -17.61
N LEU A 304 -15.98 14.94 -16.92
CA LEU A 304 -14.73 15.67 -17.14
C LEU A 304 -13.66 15.30 -16.11
N GLN A 305 -12.42 15.31 -16.55
CA GLN A 305 -11.27 15.08 -15.70
C GLN A 305 -11.10 16.25 -14.71
N ARG A 306 -10.76 15.91 -13.46
CA ARG A 306 -10.32 16.88 -12.45
C ARG A 306 -8.84 17.19 -12.64
N VAL A 307 -8.52 18.44 -12.93
CA VAL A 307 -7.15 18.94 -13.12
C VAL A 307 -6.84 19.98 -12.06
N TYR A 308 -5.69 19.85 -11.40
CA TYR A 308 -5.27 20.70 -10.28
C TYR A 308 -4.14 21.62 -10.73
N PHE A 309 -4.41 22.93 -10.83
CA PHE A 309 -3.47 23.94 -11.29
C PHE A 309 -2.77 24.66 -10.14
N VAL A 310 -1.49 24.98 -10.30
CA VAL A 310 -0.74 25.80 -9.34
C VAL A 310 -1.40 27.18 -9.21
N LYS A 311 -1.74 27.60 -7.98
CA LYS A 311 -2.33 28.91 -7.70
C LYS A 311 -1.31 30.04 -7.84
N GLN A 312 -1.47 30.88 -8.86
CA GLN A 312 -0.61 32.07 -9.05
C GLN A 312 -1.01 33.19 -8.07
N LYS A 313 -0.04 33.99 -7.59
CA LYS A 313 -0.33 35.21 -6.81
C LYS A 313 -1.12 36.15 -7.71
N GLY A 314 -2.26 36.64 -7.23
CA GLY A 314 -3.16 37.51 -7.96
C GLY A 314 -2.48 38.79 -8.44
N GLY A 315 -2.04 38.80 -9.69
CA GLY A 315 -1.88 40.01 -10.48
C GLY A 315 -3.20 40.29 -11.18
N LYS A 316 -3.69 41.52 -11.09
CA LYS A 316 -4.92 41.99 -11.77
C LYS A 316 -4.95 41.44 -13.20
N ALA A 317 -6.00 40.68 -13.53
CA ALA A 317 -6.21 40.20 -14.87
C ALA A 317 -6.28 41.41 -15.83
N LYS A 318 -5.26 41.58 -16.68
CA LYS A 318 -5.39 42.47 -17.83
C LYS A 318 -6.47 41.85 -18.73
N PRO A 319 -7.45 42.63 -19.23
CA PRO A 319 -8.45 42.12 -20.14
C PRO A 319 -7.76 41.47 -21.35
N LEU A 320 -8.17 40.25 -21.68
CA LEU A 320 -7.78 39.58 -22.91
C LEU A 320 -8.11 40.51 -24.08
N LYS A 321 -7.08 40.96 -24.83
CA LYS A 321 -7.29 41.55 -26.14
C LYS A 321 -8.01 40.52 -27.00
N LYS A 322 -9.13 40.92 -27.62
CA LYS A 322 -9.87 40.10 -28.59
C LYS A 322 -8.90 39.53 -29.63
N PRO A 323 -9.00 38.24 -29.99
CA PRO A 323 -8.24 37.70 -31.12
C PRO A 323 -8.62 38.48 -32.38
N LYS A 324 -7.63 38.88 -33.18
CA LYS A 324 -7.87 39.31 -34.56
C LYS A 324 -8.46 38.12 -35.32
N SER A 325 -9.50 38.38 -36.11
CA SER A 325 -10.18 37.37 -36.92
C SER A 325 -9.26 36.94 -38.06
N ASP A 326 -8.65 35.76 -37.95
CA ASP A 326 -8.12 35.08 -39.12
C ASP A 326 -9.29 34.44 -39.86
N LYS A 327 -9.45 34.81 -41.14
CA LYS A 327 -10.41 34.20 -42.06
C LYS A 327 -10.05 32.72 -42.18
N LYS A 328 -10.98 31.84 -41.81
CA LYS A 328 -10.90 30.42 -42.17
C LYS A 328 -11.34 30.30 -43.62
N ASP A 329 -10.42 29.98 -44.52
CA ASP A 329 -10.77 29.37 -45.79
C ASP A 329 -11.28 27.95 -45.47
N TYR A 330 -12.49 27.65 -45.93
CA TYR A 330 -13.06 26.31 -45.90
C TYR A 330 -13.04 25.80 -47.32
N ASP A 331 -12.39 24.66 -47.54
CA ASP A 331 -12.28 24.06 -48.86
C ASP A 331 -13.66 23.49 -49.28
N GLU A 332 -13.88 23.27 -50.57
CA GLU A 332 -15.17 22.88 -51.16
C GLU A 332 -15.75 21.61 -50.51
N ILE A 333 -14.88 20.72 -50.04
CA ILE A 333 -15.20 19.48 -49.30
C ILE A 333 -15.77 19.78 -47.90
N ASP A 334 -15.24 20.79 -47.20
CA ASP A 334 -15.73 21.18 -45.88
C ASP A 334 -17.13 21.80 -45.96
N MET A 335 -17.37 22.62 -47.00
CA MET A 335 -18.69 23.19 -47.25
C MET A 335 -19.72 22.11 -47.59
N ALA A 336 -19.36 21.11 -48.39
CA ALA A 336 -20.21 19.96 -48.69
C ALA A 336 -20.54 19.13 -47.43
N ASN A 337 -19.54 18.91 -46.55
CA ASN A 337 -19.73 18.18 -45.30
C ASN A 337 -20.58 18.95 -44.27
N ILE A 338 -20.45 20.28 -44.22
CA ILE A 338 -21.29 21.15 -43.38
C ILE A 338 -22.73 21.14 -43.89
N GLN A 339 -22.93 21.19 -45.21
CA GLN A 339 -24.26 21.16 -45.81
C GLN A 339 -24.95 19.81 -45.57
N LYS A 340 -24.22 18.70 -45.75
CA LYS A 340 -24.72 17.35 -45.46
C LYS A 340 -25.13 17.18 -44.00
N LYS A 341 -24.34 17.69 -43.05
CA LYS A 341 -24.71 17.68 -41.62
C LYS A 341 -25.97 18.48 -41.32
N LYS A 342 -26.17 19.63 -41.99
CA LYS A 342 -27.39 20.44 -41.81
C LYS A 342 -28.63 19.71 -42.34
N GLU A 343 -28.49 18.98 -43.44
CA GLU A 343 -29.58 18.19 -44.03
C GLU A 343 -29.94 16.98 -43.17
N GLU A 344 -28.95 16.27 -42.64
CA GLU A 344 -29.15 15.16 -41.68
C GLU A 344 -29.84 15.64 -40.39
N GLU A 345 -29.45 16.79 -39.85
CA GLU A 345 -30.07 17.35 -38.64
C GLU A 345 -31.51 17.82 -38.89
N LYS A 346 -31.80 18.33 -40.08
CA LYS A 346 -33.16 18.70 -40.49
C LYS A 346 -34.05 17.46 -40.64
N ALA A 347 -33.56 16.41 -41.30
CA ALA A 347 -34.27 15.14 -41.45
C ALA A 347 -34.57 14.50 -40.07
N LEU A 348 -33.62 14.56 -39.13
CA LEU A 348 -33.81 14.07 -37.77
C LEU A 348 -34.86 14.86 -36.99
N LYS A 349 -34.95 16.19 -37.19
CA LYS A 349 -35.98 17.04 -36.59
C LYS A 349 -37.37 16.74 -37.16
N GLU A 350 -37.48 16.50 -38.46
CA GLU A 350 -38.76 16.13 -39.10
C GLU A 350 -39.25 14.74 -38.68
N LEU A 351 -38.34 13.76 -38.53
CA LEU A 351 -38.66 12.43 -38.00
C LEU A 351 -39.16 12.51 -36.55
N LYS A 352 -38.53 13.34 -35.72
CA LYS A 352 -38.98 13.57 -34.33
C LYS A 352 -40.36 14.24 -34.26
N ALA A 353 -40.64 15.19 -35.16
CA ALA A 353 -41.95 15.84 -35.22
C ALA A 353 -43.07 14.87 -35.67
N LYS A 354 -42.79 13.98 -36.63
CA LYS A 354 -43.76 12.95 -37.08
C LYS A 354 -44.04 11.89 -36.00
N ALA A 355 -43.06 11.56 -35.16
CA ALA A 355 -43.24 10.62 -34.05
C ALA A 355 -44.14 11.20 -32.94
N GLN A 356 -44.17 12.52 -32.76
CA GLN A 356 -45.02 13.19 -31.75
C GLN A 356 -46.50 13.31 -32.14
N GLN A 357 -46.86 13.15 -33.41
CA GLN A 357 -48.26 13.26 -33.87
C GLN A 357 -49.07 11.96 -33.83
N LYS A 358 -48.48 10.80 -33.52
CA LYS A 358 -49.19 9.50 -33.43
C LYS A 358 -49.42 9.04 -31.98
N GLY A 359 -49.98 9.91 -31.15
CA GLY A 359 -50.35 9.58 -29.77
C GLY A 359 -51.72 10.11 -29.37
N SER A 360 -52.81 9.51 -29.88
CA SER A 360 -54.13 9.56 -29.23
C SER A 360 -55.10 8.52 -29.80
N PHE A 361 -55.35 7.47 -29.02
CA PHE A 361 -56.60 6.70 -28.93
C PHE A 361 -56.54 6.11 -27.52
N GLY A 362 -57.28 6.57 -26.51
CA GLY A 362 -58.72 6.81 -26.50
C GLY A 362 -59.33 5.69 -25.67
N GLY A 363 -59.38 5.85 -24.35
CA GLY A 363 -59.99 4.87 -23.45
C GLY A 363 -61.52 4.89 -23.54
N SER A 364 -62.15 3.73 -23.37
CA SER A 364 -63.56 3.56 -22.99
C SER A 364 -63.77 2.14 -22.49
N GLY A 365 -64.28 1.98 -21.27
CA GLY A 365 -64.36 0.70 -20.57
C GLY A 365 -65.60 -0.15 -20.90
N LEU A 366 -65.66 -1.36 -20.33
CA LEU A 366 -66.91 -2.12 -20.17
C LEU A 366 -66.81 -3.22 -19.09
N LYS A 367 -67.63 -3.03 -18.05
CA LYS A 367 -68.48 -3.94 -17.24
C LYS A 367 -67.98 -5.27 -16.64
N LYS A 368 -68.35 -5.39 -15.34
CA LYS A 368 -68.62 -6.60 -14.55
C LYS A 368 -69.49 -7.66 -15.26
N SER A 369 -69.16 -8.93 -15.04
CA SER A 369 -70.03 -10.12 -14.76
C SER A 369 -69.07 -11.33 -14.79
N GLY A 370 -69.02 -12.34 -13.91
CA GLY A 370 -70.01 -13.01 -13.09
C GLY A 370 -70.00 -14.50 -13.45
N LYS A 371 -69.64 -15.39 -12.49
CA LYS A 371 -69.67 -16.87 -12.52
C LYS A 371 -68.72 -17.53 -13.55
N LYS A 372 -68.05 -18.65 -13.27
CA LYS A 372 -68.41 -19.84 -12.48
C LYS A 372 -67.12 -20.54 -12.05
#